data_AF-A0A936CHW2-F1
#
_entry.id   AF-A0A936CHW2-F1
#
_cell.length_a   1.000
_cell.length_b   1.000
_cell.length_c   1.000
_cell.angle_alpha   90.00
_cell.angle_beta   90.00
_cell.angle_gamma   90.00
#
_symmetry.space_group_name_H-M   'P 1'
#
loop_
_entity.id
_entity.type
_entity.pdbx_description
1 polymer ?
#
loop_
_entity_poly.entity_id
_entity_poly.type
_entity_poly.pdbx_seq_one_letter_code
_entity_poly.pdbx_strand_id
1 'polypeptide(L)'
;MRISTAFARRTAACAALLLLVGCAGMEQRPEPLSREEIVRMARAGEPAKAIIARLQATDTVMLLSAAEILKLAGEGVPTEALDWMQQAQIAEIRRRDAFAHMYGGGFPGYGAFGPCPPGWGARYGHPAYRLRSPFWPGC
;
A
#
# COMPACT_ATOMS: atom_id res chain seq x y z
N MET A 1 -0.92 -34.86 -44.91
CA MET A 1 -1.67 -33.66 -44.49
C MET A 1 -0.79 -32.43 -44.67
N ARG A 2 -0.99 -31.64 -45.73
CA ARG A 2 -0.33 -30.33 -45.89
C ARG A 2 -1.21 -29.28 -45.23
N ILE A 3 -0.81 -28.80 -44.06
CA ILE A 3 -1.52 -27.73 -43.36
C ILE A 3 -1.36 -26.47 -44.23
N SER A 4 -2.47 -26.00 -44.80
CA SER A 4 -2.50 -24.80 -45.64
C SER A 4 -1.93 -23.62 -44.85
N THR A 5 -0.89 -22.98 -45.39
CA THR A 5 -0.24 -21.78 -44.81
C THR A 5 -1.22 -20.64 -44.52
N ALA A 6 -2.39 -20.65 -45.18
CA ALA A 6 -3.52 -19.75 -44.91
C ALA A 6 -4.21 -20.00 -43.55
N PHE A 7 -4.27 -21.25 -43.06
CA PHE A 7 -4.85 -21.58 -41.75
C PHE A 7 -3.94 -21.11 -40.61
N ALA A 8 -2.62 -21.29 -40.77
CA ALA A 8 -1.61 -20.82 -39.83
C ALA A 8 -1.54 -19.28 -39.72
N ARG A 9 -1.74 -18.55 -40.83
CA ARG A 9 -1.83 -17.07 -40.81
C ARG A 9 -3.09 -16.56 -40.10
N ARG A 10 -4.22 -17.26 -40.25
CA ARG A 10 -5.49 -16.87 -39.60
C ARG A 10 -5.45 -17.11 -38.09
N THR A 11 -4.86 -18.22 -37.64
CA THR A 11 -4.72 -18.50 -36.20
C THR A 11 -3.72 -17.55 -35.53
N ALA A 12 -2.61 -17.21 -36.18
CA ALA A 12 -1.66 -16.22 -35.68
C ALA A 12 -2.27 -14.82 -35.55
N ALA A 13 -3.11 -14.40 -36.50
CA ALA A 13 -3.82 -13.12 -36.43
C ALA A 13 -4.84 -13.07 -35.28
N CYS A 14 -5.59 -14.15 -35.04
CA CYS A 14 -6.51 -14.22 -33.89
C CYS A 14 -5.78 -14.24 -32.54
N ALA A 15 -4.64 -14.94 -32.44
CA ALA A 15 -3.83 -14.95 -31.23
C ALA A 15 -3.23 -13.57 -30.92
N ALA A 16 -2.80 -12.83 -31.96
CA ALA A 16 -2.34 -11.46 -31.81
C ALA A 16 -3.47 -10.53 -31.33
N LEU A 17 -4.68 -10.64 -31.88
CA LEU A 17 -5.83 -9.83 -31.44
C LEU A 17 -6.21 -10.11 -29.98
N LEU A 18 -6.12 -11.34 -29.50
CA LEU A 18 -6.38 -11.69 -28.09
C LEU A 18 -5.33 -11.09 -27.14
N LEU A 19 -4.07 -10.98 -27.56
CA LEU A 19 -3.02 -10.34 -26.77
C LEU A 19 -3.21 -8.82 -26.64
N LEU A 20 -3.77 -8.15 -27.65
CA LEU A 20 -4.01 -6.70 -27.60
C LEU A 20 -5.18 -6.28 -26.70
N VAL A 21 -6.21 -7.13 -26.54
CA VAL A 21 -7.36 -6.83 -25.67
C VAL A 21 -6.99 -6.86 -24.17
N GLY A 22 -5.92 -7.59 -23.81
CA GLY A 22 -5.47 -7.71 -22.42
C GLY A 22 -4.86 -6.42 -21.82
N CYS A 23 -4.37 -5.49 -22.64
CA CYS A 23 -3.74 -4.26 -22.14
C CYS A 23 -4.74 -3.10 -21.94
N ALA A 24 -5.90 -3.12 -22.58
CA ALA A 24 -6.89 -2.04 -22.50
C ALA A 24 -7.80 -2.15 -21.26
N GLY A 25 -7.77 -3.29 -20.55
CA GLY A 25 -8.56 -3.54 -19.34
C GLY A 25 -7.83 -3.22 -18.03
N MET A 26 -6.66 -2.57 -18.08
CA MET A 26 -6.04 -2.04 -16.86
C MET A 26 -6.86 -0.84 -16.38
N GLU A 27 -7.83 -1.12 -15.51
CA GLU A 27 -8.58 -0.12 -14.75
C GLU A 27 -7.58 0.85 -14.11
N GLN A 28 -7.66 2.14 -14.47
CA GLN A 28 -6.85 3.16 -13.84
C GLN A 28 -7.26 3.25 -12.37
N ARG A 29 -6.32 2.94 -11.48
CA ARG A 29 -6.54 3.11 -10.04
C ARG A 29 -6.94 4.57 -9.78
N PRO A 30 -7.99 4.82 -8.98
CA PRO A 30 -8.37 6.18 -8.61
C PRO A 30 -7.19 6.94 -8.01
N GLU A 31 -7.05 8.20 -8.36
CA GLU A 31 -5.97 9.05 -7.84
C GLU A 31 -6.06 9.13 -6.30
N PRO A 32 -4.95 8.91 -5.59
CA PRO A 32 -4.93 9.02 -4.13
C PRO A 32 -5.27 10.43 -3.69
N LEU A 33 -6.05 10.54 -2.62
CA LEU A 33 -6.53 11.83 -2.12
C LEU A 33 -5.39 12.57 -1.40
N SER A 34 -5.13 13.82 -1.79
CA SER A 34 -4.09 14.63 -1.15
C SER A 34 -4.56 15.28 0.16
N ARG A 35 -3.61 15.75 0.97
CA ARG A 35 -3.92 16.44 2.24
C ARG A 35 -4.72 17.71 2.00
N GLU A 36 -4.32 18.47 1.00
CA GLU A 36 -4.93 19.74 0.62
C GLU A 36 -6.39 19.55 0.20
N GLU A 37 -6.70 18.43 -0.45
CA GLU A 37 -8.06 18.10 -0.86
C GLU A 37 -8.95 17.70 0.30
N ILE A 38 -8.43 16.95 1.27
CA ILE A 38 -9.18 16.62 2.50
C ILE A 38 -9.52 17.90 3.26
N VAL A 39 -8.57 18.82 3.37
CA VAL A 39 -8.79 20.13 3.99
C VAL A 39 -9.81 20.94 3.20
N ARG A 40 -9.75 20.90 1.86
CA ARG A 40 -10.74 21.55 0.99
C ARG A 40 -12.15 20.98 1.21
N MET A 41 -12.30 19.66 1.26
CA MET A 41 -13.58 18.99 1.52
C MET A 41 -14.11 19.33 2.90
N ALA A 42 -13.25 19.31 3.92
CA ALA A 42 -13.60 19.69 5.28
C ALA A 42 -14.07 21.16 5.37
N ARG A 43 -13.34 22.08 4.73
CA ARG A 43 -13.71 23.50 4.65
C ARG A 43 -14.98 23.75 3.84
N ALA A 44 -15.28 22.90 2.85
CA ALA A 44 -16.53 22.92 2.12
C ALA A 44 -17.73 22.41 2.97
N GLY A 45 -17.48 21.96 4.19
CA GLY A 45 -18.51 21.46 5.11
C GLY A 45 -18.95 20.03 4.79
N GLU A 46 -18.14 19.26 4.06
CA GLU A 46 -18.45 17.85 3.81
C GLU A 46 -18.47 17.05 5.13
N PRO A 47 -19.47 16.17 5.32
CA PRO A 47 -19.55 15.37 6.53
C PRO A 47 -18.40 14.36 6.57
N ALA A 48 -17.96 14.00 7.78
CA ALA A 48 -16.88 13.03 7.99
C ALA A 48 -17.06 11.74 7.18
N LYS A 49 -18.29 11.23 7.10
CA LYS A 49 -18.63 10.03 6.33
C LYS A 49 -18.33 10.15 4.83
N ALA A 50 -18.53 11.32 4.23
CA ALA A 50 -18.23 11.55 2.82
C ALA A 50 -16.71 11.58 2.57
N ILE A 51 -15.96 12.25 3.46
CA ILE A 51 -14.50 12.27 3.43
C ILE A 51 -13.95 10.83 3.57
N ILE A 52 -14.45 10.06 4.54
CA ILE A 52 -14.06 8.66 4.75
C ILE A 52 -14.38 7.80 3.53
N ALA A 53 -15.58 7.95 2.95
CA ALA A 53 -15.96 7.20 1.75
C ALA A 53 -15.01 7.50 0.57
N ARG A 54 -14.57 8.76 0.43
CA ARG A 54 -13.61 9.13 -0.61
C ARG A 54 -12.21 8.56 -0.36
N LEU A 55 -11.77 8.56 0.89
CA LEU A 55 -10.51 7.92 1.29
C LEU A 55 -10.52 6.42 1.01
N GLN A 56 -11.63 5.74 1.29
CA GLN A 56 -11.81 4.31 0.99
C GLN A 56 -11.86 4.05 -0.51
N ALA A 57 -12.60 4.86 -1.28
CA ALA A 57 -12.72 4.70 -2.72
C ALA A 57 -11.40 4.87 -3.47
N THR A 58 -10.47 5.65 -2.90
CA THR A 58 -9.13 5.90 -3.46
C THR A 58 -8.06 4.98 -2.86
N ASP A 59 -8.42 4.14 -1.89
CA ASP A 59 -7.49 3.33 -1.10
C ASP A 59 -6.30 4.17 -0.59
N THR A 60 -6.63 5.36 -0.08
CA THR A 60 -5.65 6.35 0.41
C THR A 60 -5.33 6.07 1.87
N VAL A 61 -4.08 5.71 2.15
CA VAL A 61 -3.54 5.58 3.50
C VAL A 61 -2.37 6.55 3.67
N MET A 62 -2.49 7.47 4.62
CA MET A 62 -1.44 8.43 4.93
C MET A 62 -0.76 8.08 6.25
N LEU A 63 0.57 8.20 6.26
CA LEU A 63 1.37 8.11 7.48
C LEU A 63 1.42 9.49 8.11
N LEU A 64 0.56 9.72 9.10
CA LEU A 64 0.49 11.00 9.80
C LEU A 64 1.17 10.90 11.17
N SER A 65 1.99 11.90 11.47
CA SER A 65 2.46 12.16 12.83
C SER A 65 1.36 12.78 13.69
N ALA A 66 1.52 12.71 15.02
CA ALA A 66 0.58 13.35 15.94
C ALA A 66 0.45 14.87 15.70
N ALA A 67 1.56 15.54 15.36
CA ALA A 67 1.57 16.97 15.06
C ALA A 67 0.76 17.28 13.79
N GLU A 68 0.84 16.43 12.75
CA GLU A 68 0.08 16.60 11.52
C GLU A 68 -1.42 16.38 11.72
N ILE A 69 -1.80 15.42 12.58
CA ILE A 69 -3.22 15.20 12.93
C ILE A 69 -3.78 16.42 13.65
N LEU A 70 -3.04 16.98 14.61
CA LEU A 70 -3.46 18.21 15.29
C LEU A 70 -3.57 19.39 14.32
N LYS A 71 -2.67 19.48 13.34
CA LYS A 71 -2.75 20.50 12.29
C LYS A 71 -4.02 20.34 11.45
N LEU A 72 -4.35 19.11 11.04
CA LEU A 72 -5.57 18.83 10.27
C LEU A 72 -6.85 19.11 11.07
N ALA A 73 -6.85 18.77 12.36
CA ALA A 73 -7.94 19.13 13.26
C ALA A 73 -8.11 20.67 13.33
N GLY A 74 -7.01 21.40 13.47
CA GLY A 74 -7.02 22.87 13.44
C GLY A 74 -7.43 23.49 12.10
N GLU A 75 -7.25 22.75 11.00
CA GLU A 75 -7.68 23.14 9.65
C GLU A 75 -9.17 22.83 9.38
N GLY A 76 -9.87 22.23 10.34
CA GLY A 76 -11.32 21.97 10.29
C GLY A 76 -11.70 20.57 9.86
N VAL A 77 -10.75 19.63 9.76
CA VAL A 77 -11.06 18.24 9.43
C VAL A 77 -11.81 17.57 10.59
N PRO A 78 -12.97 16.92 10.33
CA PRO A 78 -13.74 16.24 11.37
C PRO A 78 -12.94 15.16 12.10
N THR A 79 -13.09 15.07 13.42
CA THR A 79 -12.39 14.10 14.27
C THR A 79 -12.62 12.67 13.82
N GLU A 80 -13.84 12.33 13.40
CA GLU A 80 -14.16 10.97 12.95
C GLU A 80 -13.40 10.56 11.69
N ALA A 81 -13.12 11.53 10.80
CA ALA A 81 -12.27 11.28 9.62
C ALA A 81 -10.81 11.07 10.03
N LEU A 82 -10.30 11.87 10.99
CA LEU A 82 -8.95 11.73 11.52
C LEU A 82 -8.74 10.39 12.23
N ASP A 83 -9.71 9.96 13.04
CA ASP A 83 -9.69 8.65 13.72
C ASP A 83 -9.66 7.51 12.71
N TRP A 84 -10.45 7.61 11.64
CA TRP A 84 -10.43 6.63 10.55
C TRP A 84 -9.05 6.57 9.87
N MET A 85 -8.42 7.73 9.59
CA MET A 85 -7.10 7.78 8.98
C MET A 85 -6.02 7.13 9.86
N GLN A 86 -6.07 7.33 11.18
CA GLN A 86 -5.18 6.64 12.11
C GLN A 86 -5.38 5.13 12.12
N GLN A 87 -6.64 4.67 12.12
CA GLN A 87 -6.95 3.25 12.07
C GLN A 87 -6.46 2.61 10.76
N ALA A 88 -6.65 3.29 9.63
CA ALA A 88 -6.15 2.86 8.33
C ALA A 88 -4.62 2.73 8.32
N GLN A 89 -3.91 3.71 8.89
CA GLN A 89 -2.45 3.66 9.04
C GLN A 89 -1.99 2.46 9.88
N ILE A 90 -2.63 2.20 11.02
CA ILE A 90 -2.29 1.05 11.88
C ILE A 90 -2.54 -0.27 11.15
N ALA A 91 -3.66 -0.37 10.43
CA ALA A 91 -3.98 -1.55 9.63
C ALA A 91 -2.93 -1.80 8.55
N GLU A 92 -2.47 -0.77 7.86
CA GLU A 92 -1.44 -0.87 6.83
C GLU A 92 -0.09 -1.30 7.40
N ILE A 93 0.32 -0.75 8.55
CA ILE A 93 1.54 -1.18 9.25
C ILE A 93 1.45 -2.67 9.59
N ARG A 94 0.33 -3.11 10.18
CA ARG A 94 0.12 -4.53 10.51
C ARG A 94 0.13 -5.43 9.28
N ARG A 95 -0.47 -4.98 8.18
CA ARG A 95 -0.47 -5.72 6.90
C ARG A 95 0.95 -5.90 6.37
N ARG A 96 1.77 -4.84 6.42
CA ARG A 96 3.18 -4.90 6.02
C ARG A 96 3.99 -5.81 6.92
N ASP A 97 3.81 -5.71 8.23
CA ASP A 97 4.49 -6.58 9.20
C ASP A 97 4.11 -8.05 8.98
N ALA A 98 2.82 -8.34 8.80
CA ALA A 98 2.34 -9.69 8.50
C ALA A 98 2.95 -10.24 7.19
N PHE A 99 3.00 -9.41 6.14
CA PHE A 99 3.66 -9.77 4.88
C PHE A 99 5.16 -10.03 5.09
N ALA A 100 5.85 -9.17 5.84
CA ALA A 100 7.26 -9.34 6.18
C ALA A 100 7.50 -10.60 7.02
N HIS A 101 6.60 -10.99 7.92
CA HIS A 101 6.70 -12.25 8.65
C HIS A 101 6.46 -13.46 7.75
N MET A 102 5.48 -13.38 6.85
CA MET A 102 5.15 -14.45 5.92
C MET A 102 6.26 -14.71 4.90
N TYR A 103 6.92 -13.66 4.40
CA TYR A 103 7.90 -13.76 3.31
C TYR A 103 9.36 -13.48 3.74
N GLY A 104 9.58 -12.88 4.91
CA GLY A 104 10.90 -12.58 5.49
C GLY A 104 11.42 -13.67 6.44
N GLY A 105 10.59 -14.66 6.78
CA GLY A 105 11.06 -15.94 7.29
C GLY A 105 11.73 -16.70 6.16
N GLY A 106 13.06 -16.57 6.03
CA GLY A 106 13.85 -17.22 4.99
C GLY A 106 13.47 -18.68 4.78
N PHE A 107 13.57 -19.12 3.52
CA PHE A 107 13.37 -20.51 3.10
C PHE A 107 14.07 -21.47 4.10
N PRO A 108 13.44 -22.55 4.57
CA PRO A 108 14.09 -23.49 5.47
C PRO A 108 15.33 -24.07 4.77
N GLY A 109 16.53 -23.63 5.19
CA GLY A 109 17.82 -23.98 4.59
C GLY A 109 18.58 -22.82 3.93
N TYR A 110 17.93 -21.69 3.63
CA TYR A 110 18.57 -20.44 3.23
C TYR A 110 18.27 -19.39 4.29
N GLY A 111 19.21 -19.22 5.22
CA GLY A 111 19.15 -18.15 6.21
C GLY A 111 18.93 -16.80 5.54
N ALA A 112 18.31 -15.89 6.27
CA ALA A 112 18.12 -14.50 5.89
C ALA A 112 19.38 -13.90 5.25
N PHE A 113 19.45 -13.83 3.93
CA PHE A 113 20.51 -13.11 3.20
C PHE A 113 20.07 -11.66 2.99
N GLY A 114 19.84 -10.96 4.09
CA GLY A 114 19.99 -9.52 4.23
C GLY A 114 21.06 -9.28 5.32
N PRO A 115 21.76 -8.13 5.36
CA PRO A 115 23.03 -7.95 6.08
C PRO A 115 22.96 -8.01 7.62
N CYS A 116 21.86 -8.51 8.19
CA CYS A 116 21.71 -8.68 9.63
C CYS A 116 22.32 -10.02 10.08
N PRO A 117 23.27 -10.02 11.02
CA PRO A 117 23.92 -11.24 11.48
C PRO A 117 22.92 -12.26 12.09
N PRO A 118 23.19 -13.57 11.93
CA PRO A 118 22.35 -14.61 12.51
C PRO A 118 22.46 -14.55 14.03
N GLY A 119 21.34 -14.25 14.70
CA GLY A 119 21.27 -14.12 16.16
C GLY A 119 20.39 -12.97 16.64
N TRP A 120 20.07 -12.01 15.77
CA TRP A 120 19.23 -10.85 16.12
C TRP A 120 17.75 -10.99 15.72
N GLY A 121 17.39 -12.03 14.96
CA GLY A 121 16.02 -12.32 14.51
C GLY A 121 15.30 -13.48 15.21
N ALA A 122 15.95 -14.15 16.18
CA ALA A 122 15.42 -15.37 16.82
C ALA A 122 15.04 -15.17 18.30
N ARG A 123 14.57 -13.98 18.65
CA ARG A 123 13.84 -13.75 19.90
C ARG A 123 12.66 -12.85 19.55
N TYR A 124 11.57 -13.48 19.12
CA TYR A 124 10.26 -12.85 19.01
C TYR A 124 9.76 -12.47 20.42
N GLY A 125 10.40 -11.46 20.99
CA GLY A 125 9.87 -10.61 22.03
C GLY A 125 9.87 -9.22 21.44
N HIS A 126 8.71 -8.77 20.96
CA HIS A 126 8.51 -7.34 20.79
C HIS A 126 8.52 -6.72 22.19
N PRO A 127 9.34 -5.68 22.39
CA PRO A 127 8.79 -4.47 22.96
C PRO A 127 8.82 -3.44 21.84
N ALA A 128 7.70 -2.75 21.69
CA ALA A 128 7.66 -1.45 21.05
C ALA A 128 8.85 -0.59 21.54
N TYR A 129 9.25 0.41 20.74
CA TYR A 129 10.28 1.42 21.08
C TYR A 129 11.69 0.88 21.37
N ARG A 130 12.40 0.40 20.34
CA ARG A 130 13.87 0.40 20.40
C ARG A 130 14.37 1.74 19.86
N LEU A 131 14.76 2.61 20.80
CA LEU A 131 15.60 3.79 20.56
C LEU A 131 16.58 3.51 19.41
N ARG A 132 16.59 4.40 18.42
CA ARG A 132 17.60 4.50 17.37
C ARG A 132 18.98 4.40 18.02
N SER A 133 19.65 3.26 17.89
CA SER A 133 21.07 3.15 18.22
C SER A 133 21.81 4.13 17.30
N PRO A 134 22.49 5.16 17.82
CA PRO A 134 23.08 6.21 17.00
C PRO A 134 24.37 5.76 16.28
N PHE A 135 24.77 4.49 16.39
CA PHE A 135 26.10 4.04 15.98
C PHE A 135 26.15 3.20 14.69
N TRP A 136 25.03 2.96 14.01
CA TRP A 136 25.04 2.15 12.78
C TRP A 136 24.14 2.72 11.68
N PRO A 137 24.74 3.26 10.59
CA PRO A 137 23.99 3.72 9.44
C PRO A 137 23.80 2.54 8.47
N GLY A 138 22.56 2.05 8.35
CA GLY A 138 22.18 1.13 7.28
C GLY A 138 21.94 -0.30 7.73
N CYS A 139 20.78 -0.51 8.37
CA CYS A 139 19.97 -1.73 8.33
C CYS A 139 18.52 -1.29 8.55
#